data_AF-A0A2D2LYW3-F1
#
_entry.id   AF-A0A2D2LYW3-F1
#
_cell.length_a   1.000
_cell.length_b   1.000
_cell.length_c   1.000
_cell.angle_alpha   90.00
_cell.angle_beta   90.00
_cell.angle_gamma   90.00
#
_symmetry.space_group_name_H-M   'P 1'
#
loop_
_entity.id
_entity.type
_entity.pdbx_description
1 polymer ?
#
loop_
_entity_poly.entity_id
_entity_poly.type
_entity_poly.pdbx_seq_one_letter_code
_entity_poly.pdbx_strand_id
1 'polypeptide(L)'
;MSCPFSTSTLSSISISPHWVTGFCDRAARFGMTPHFRQSNGKWGVNIAFEVLCDIQHIETLKLLQVFFGVGKIYTTASTATYRVTKIGEILSVIVPHFTQYPLISTKWIQYTLWVQCVNLMKSGQHNSLPGLQSLLSIYAAMNRGPSSTVLQHFPNLVPVSLPVYTRMFTELHPWWLTGYCTLWASFSAKLSTKYIPSNNNPYFSLQHTFTLTRMVSEAVIMEALKEFFLANLWLREDGSQYTLSVGNVMTLDQTVLTHFNEYPLPSSLAAQFAVWEEIVLIALCLLSSLTREEQEPKEWNIWFTS
;
A
#
# COMPACT_ATOMS: atom_id res chain seq x y z
N MET A 1 3.63 -7.33 36.55
CA MET A 1 2.25 -6.87 36.31
C MET A 1 1.78 -7.54 35.04
N SER A 2 0.70 -8.30 35.12
CA SER A 2 0.23 -9.27 34.13
C SER A 2 -0.45 -8.59 32.92
N CYS A 3 0.00 -8.93 31.71
CA CYS A 3 -0.63 -8.53 30.45
C CYS A 3 -2.04 -9.12 30.32
N PRO A 4 -3.07 -8.32 30.02
CA PRO A 4 -4.38 -8.83 29.65
C PRO A 4 -4.51 -8.80 28.13
N PHE A 5 -4.08 -9.85 27.43
CA PHE A 5 -4.63 -10.12 26.11
C PHE A 5 -5.93 -10.89 26.29
N SER A 6 -6.99 -10.15 26.61
CA SER A 6 -8.35 -10.63 26.41
C SER A 6 -8.58 -10.80 24.91
N THR A 7 -8.91 -12.01 24.49
CA THR A 7 -9.45 -12.34 23.18
C THR A 7 -10.77 -11.58 22.98
N SER A 8 -10.68 -10.35 22.46
CA SER A 8 -11.86 -9.61 22.04
C SER A 8 -12.45 -10.32 20.81
N THR A 9 -13.65 -10.85 20.99
CA THR A 9 -14.59 -11.16 19.91
C THR A 9 -14.60 -10.00 18.90
N LEU A 10 -14.63 -10.30 17.60
CA LEU A 10 -14.73 -9.35 16.46
C LEU A 10 -16.01 -8.49 16.52
N SER A 11 -16.16 -7.69 17.57
CA SER A 11 -17.20 -6.68 17.73
C SER A 11 -16.82 -5.48 16.88
N SER A 12 -17.47 -5.39 15.71
CA SER A 12 -17.61 -4.21 14.83
C SER A 12 -16.50 -3.16 14.93
N ILE A 13 -15.28 -3.49 14.49
CA ILE A 13 -14.34 -2.44 14.09
C ILE A 13 -14.94 -1.78 12.85
N SER A 14 -15.48 -0.57 13.03
CA SER A 14 -15.90 0.28 11.90
C SER A 14 -14.64 0.79 11.22
N ILE A 15 -14.18 0.07 10.19
CA ILE A 15 -13.01 0.46 9.41
C ILE A 15 -13.34 1.73 8.63
N SER A 16 -12.44 2.72 8.69
CA SER A 16 -12.59 3.95 7.92
C SER A 16 -12.61 3.66 6.41
N PRO A 17 -13.57 4.19 5.64
CA PRO A 17 -13.58 4.02 4.19
C PRO A 17 -12.33 4.62 3.54
N HIS A 18 -11.77 5.71 4.08
CA HIS A 18 -10.51 6.27 3.61
C HIS A 18 -9.33 5.32 3.83
N TRP A 19 -9.32 4.55 4.93
CA TRP A 19 -8.34 3.50 5.15
C TRP A 19 -8.44 2.41 4.08
N VAL A 20 -9.67 1.97 3.76
CA VAL A 20 -9.89 0.98 2.70
C VAL A 20 -9.38 1.48 1.36
N THR A 21 -9.66 2.75 1.04
CA THR A 21 -9.15 3.38 -0.17
C THR A 21 -7.63 3.41 -0.19
N GLY A 22 -6.97 3.90 0.86
CA GLY A 22 -5.51 3.98 0.91
C GLY A 22 -4.83 2.62 0.84
N PHE A 23 -5.41 1.64 1.52
CA PHE A 23 -4.95 0.26 1.44
C PHE A 23 -5.07 -0.29 0.01
N CYS A 24 -6.23 -0.10 -0.63
CA CYS A 24 -6.46 -0.54 -2.01
C CYS A 24 -5.63 0.24 -3.03
N ASP A 25 -5.32 1.51 -2.78
CA ASP A 25 -4.50 2.35 -3.64
C ASP A 25 -3.07 1.84 -3.76
N ARG A 26 -2.66 0.98 -2.82
CA ARG A 26 -1.44 0.21 -2.93
C ARG A 26 -1.69 -1.24 -3.36
N ALA A 27 -2.58 -1.91 -2.65
CA ALA A 27 -2.75 -3.37 -2.68
C ALA A 27 -3.59 -3.90 -3.84
N ALA A 28 -4.57 -3.11 -4.28
CA ALA A 28 -5.61 -3.63 -5.16
C ALA A 28 -5.13 -3.79 -6.60
N ARG A 29 -5.75 -4.74 -7.27
CA ARG A 29 -5.64 -5.00 -8.68
C ARG A 29 -7.04 -4.96 -9.29
N PHE A 30 -7.18 -4.09 -10.28
CA PHE A 30 -8.34 -4.00 -11.15
C PHE A 30 -8.08 -4.86 -12.39
N GLY A 31 -8.45 -6.13 -12.29
CA GLY A 31 -8.07 -7.17 -13.23
C GLY A 31 -9.12 -7.38 -14.32
N MET A 32 -8.65 -7.49 -15.57
CA MET A 32 -9.41 -8.04 -16.68
C MET A 32 -8.55 -9.09 -17.40
N THR A 33 -9.15 -10.22 -17.79
CA THR A 33 -8.45 -11.32 -18.45
C THR A 33 -9.30 -11.87 -19.59
N PRO A 34 -9.03 -11.45 -20.83
CA PRO A 34 -9.62 -12.08 -22.01
C PRO A 34 -9.01 -13.48 -22.20
N HIS A 35 -9.84 -14.44 -22.58
CA HIS A 35 -9.43 -15.81 -22.84
C HIS A 35 -10.13 -16.33 -24.10
N PHE A 36 -9.37 -16.99 -24.97
CA PHE A 36 -9.89 -17.59 -26.18
C PHE A 36 -10.27 -19.06 -25.93
N ARG A 37 -11.53 -19.42 -26.21
CA ARG A 37 -12.02 -20.78 -26.06
C ARG A 37 -11.87 -21.52 -27.38
N GLN A 38 -10.81 -22.34 -27.47
CA GLN A 38 -10.52 -23.17 -28.64
C GLN A 38 -11.69 -24.07 -29.04
N SER A 39 -12.47 -24.55 -28.06
CA SER A 39 -13.58 -25.48 -28.28
C SER A 39 -14.72 -24.92 -29.15
N ASN A 40 -14.93 -23.60 -29.15
CA ASN A 40 -16.01 -22.98 -29.91
C ASN A 40 -15.59 -21.72 -30.66
N GLY A 41 -14.29 -21.41 -30.70
CA GLY A 41 -13.74 -20.23 -31.36
C GLY A 41 -14.21 -18.90 -30.79
N LYS A 42 -14.75 -18.87 -29.57
CA LYS A 42 -15.28 -17.64 -28.94
C LYS A 42 -14.35 -17.10 -27.88
N TRP A 43 -14.36 -15.78 -27.75
CA TRP A 43 -13.73 -15.11 -26.61
C TRP A 43 -14.63 -15.18 -25.37
N GLY A 44 -14.00 -15.23 -24.20
CA GLY A 44 -14.60 -14.91 -22.93
C GLY A 44 -13.75 -13.86 -22.23
N VAL A 45 -14.33 -13.16 -21.26
CA VAL A 45 -13.63 -12.13 -20.48
C VAL A 45 -13.96 -12.34 -19.02
N ASN A 46 -12.92 -12.47 -18.19
CA ASN A 46 -13.05 -12.46 -16.74
C ASN A 46 -12.70 -11.08 -16.22
N ILE A 47 -13.48 -10.57 -15.27
CA ILE A 47 -13.24 -9.30 -14.61
C ILE A 47 -13.25 -9.49 -13.09
N ALA A 48 -12.31 -8.86 -12.40
CA ALA A 48 -12.17 -9.02 -10.96
C ALA A 48 -11.59 -7.77 -10.30
N PHE A 49 -12.10 -7.44 -9.12
CA PHE A 49 -11.38 -6.66 -8.11
C PHE A 49 -10.64 -7.65 -7.21
N GLU A 50 -9.33 -7.45 -7.02
CA GLU A 50 -8.48 -8.40 -6.31
C GLU A 50 -7.52 -7.68 -5.35
N VAL A 51 -7.30 -8.26 -4.18
CA VAL A 51 -6.24 -7.85 -3.26
C VAL A 51 -5.49 -9.11 -2.82
N LEU A 52 -4.19 -9.16 -3.11
CA LEU A 52 -3.31 -10.27 -2.77
C LEU A 52 -2.32 -9.85 -1.68
N CYS A 53 -2.10 -10.74 -0.71
CA CYS A 53 -1.04 -10.59 0.29
C CYS A 53 -0.45 -11.96 0.66
N ASP A 54 0.67 -11.94 1.39
CA ASP A 54 1.19 -13.14 2.04
C ASP A 54 0.19 -13.69 3.06
N ILE A 55 0.20 -15.00 3.26
CA ILE A 55 -0.78 -15.69 4.12
C ILE A 55 -0.76 -15.18 5.57
N GLN A 56 0.39 -14.70 6.06
CA GLN A 56 0.55 -14.10 7.38
C GLN A 56 -0.29 -12.81 7.58
N HIS A 57 -0.72 -12.17 6.49
CA HIS A 57 -1.50 -10.93 6.50
C HIS A 57 -2.98 -11.17 6.12
N ILE A 58 -3.46 -12.41 6.17
CA ILE A 58 -4.84 -12.77 5.81
C ILE A 58 -5.91 -12.00 6.60
N GLU A 59 -5.62 -11.61 7.84
CA GLU A 59 -6.55 -10.80 8.65
C GLU A 59 -6.90 -9.47 7.97
N THR A 60 -5.96 -8.84 7.26
CA THR A 60 -6.22 -7.61 6.50
C THR A 60 -7.20 -7.85 5.35
N LEU A 61 -7.19 -9.03 4.74
CA LEU A 61 -8.17 -9.40 3.70
C LEU A 61 -9.55 -9.69 4.30
N LYS A 62 -9.62 -10.27 5.50
CA LYS A 62 -10.89 -10.48 6.22
C LYS A 62 -11.54 -9.15 6.59
N LEU A 63 -10.74 -8.15 6.98
CA LEU A 63 -11.22 -6.78 7.20
C LEU A 63 -11.88 -6.21 5.94
N LEU A 64 -11.27 -6.38 4.76
CA LEU A 64 -11.89 -5.97 3.49
C LEU A 64 -13.17 -6.74 3.18
N GLN A 65 -13.19 -8.05 3.40
CA GLN A 65 -14.37 -8.87 3.14
C GLN A 65 -15.55 -8.45 4.04
N VAL A 66 -15.30 -8.16 5.31
CA VAL A 66 -16.31 -7.63 6.25
C VAL A 66 -16.77 -6.25 5.82
N PHE A 67 -15.83 -5.34 5.48
CA PHE A 67 -16.15 -3.97 5.06
C PHE A 67 -17.03 -3.91 3.81
N PHE A 68 -16.67 -4.66 2.76
CA PHE A 68 -17.41 -4.66 1.51
C PHE A 68 -18.67 -5.55 1.55
N GLY A 69 -18.73 -6.54 2.45
CA GLY A 69 -19.86 -7.47 2.55
C GLY A 69 -20.05 -8.38 1.32
N VAL A 70 -19.11 -8.37 0.37
CA VAL A 70 -19.13 -9.18 -0.87
C VAL A 70 -17.77 -9.85 -1.08
N GLY A 71 -17.66 -10.65 -2.14
CA GLY A 71 -16.39 -11.31 -2.48
C GLY A 71 -16.03 -12.50 -1.59
N LYS A 72 -14.92 -13.14 -1.95
CA LYS A 72 -14.41 -14.34 -1.28
C LYS A 72 -12.91 -14.25 -1.10
N ILE A 73 -12.41 -14.89 -0.05
CA ILE A 73 -10.98 -15.08 0.18
C ILE A 73 -10.60 -16.48 -0.31
N TYR A 74 -9.53 -16.55 -1.09
CA TYR A 74 -8.90 -17.77 -1.57
C TYR A 74 -7.49 -17.84 -0.99
N THR A 75 -7.06 -19.02 -0.57
CA THR A 75 -5.76 -19.22 0.07
C THR A 75 -4.95 -20.28 -0.64
N THR A 76 -3.63 -20.10 -0.64
CA THR A 76 -2.63 -21.12 -0.95
C THR A 76 -1.77 -21.36 0.29
N ALA A 77 -0.72 -22.17 0.18
CA ALA A 77 0.22 -22.40 1.28
C ALA A 77 0.97 -21.13 1.71
N SER A 78 1.18 -20.17 0.81
CA SER A 78 2.00 -18.97 1.07
C SER A 78 1.26 -17.65 0.89
N THR A 79 0.14 -17.63 0.17
CA THR A 79 -0.57 -16.39 -0.18
C THR A 79 -2.07 -16.49 0.08
N ALA A 80 -2.70 -15.33 0.24
CA ALA A 80 -4.15 -15.18 0.27
C ALA A 80 -4.60 -14.11 -0.73
N THR A 81 -5.81 -14.25 -1.26
CA THR A 81 -6.38 -13.30 -2.23
C THR A 81 -7.85 -13.07 -1.92
N TYR A 82 -8.22 -11.83 -1.61
CA TYR A 82 -9.61 -11.37 -1.60
C TYR A 82 -10.01 -11.01 -3.03
N ARG A 83 -11.15 -11.53 -3.49
CA ARG A 83 -11.60 -11.37 -4.87
C ARG A 83 -13.10 -11.16 -4.97
N VAL A 84 -13.51 -10.16 -5.75
CA VAL A 84 -14.89 -9.90 -6.17
C VAL A 84 -14.97 -10.03 -7.69
N THR A 85 -15.74 -11.01 -8.19
CA THR A 85 -15.85 -11.30 -9.64
C THR A 85 -17.25 -11.09 -10.21
N LYS A 86 -18.29 -11.06 -9.37
CA LYS A 86 -19.65 -10.87 -9.87
C LYS A 86 -19.84 -9.42 -10.29
N ILE A 87 -20.20 -9.19 -11.56
CA ILE A 87 -20.46 -7.85 -12.10
C ILE A 87 -21.47 -7.08 -11.25
N GLY A 88 -22.52 -7.77 -10.75
CA GLY A 88 -23.52 -7.16 -9.86
C GLY A 88 -22.89 -6.58 -8.59
N GLU A 89 -22.09 -7.38 -7.86
CA GLU A 89 -21.40 -6.97 -6.64
C GLU A 89 -20.36 -5.87 -6.91
N ILE A 90 -19.65 -5.96 -8.05
CA ILE A 90 -18.70 -4.93 -8.48
C ILE A 90 -19.41 -3.58 -8.65
N LEU A 91 -20.52 -3.55 -9.39
CA LEU A 91 -21.24 -2.31 -9.69
C LEU A 91 -22.03 -1.77 -8.51
N SER A 92 -22.50 -2.62 -7.60
CA SER A 92 -23.29 -2.19 -6.45
C SER A 92 -22.46 -1.86 -5.20
N VAL A 93 -21.21 -2.33 -5.13
CA VAL A 93 -20.36 -2.15 -3.94
C VAL A 93 -19.00 -1.53 -4.27
N ILE A 94 -18.23 -2.15 -5.16
CA ILE A 94 -16.83 -1.75 -5.41
C ILE A 94 -16.76 -0.41 -6.14
N VAL A 95 -17.53 -0.24 -7.21
CA VAL A 95 -17.58 1.02 -7.96
C VAL A 95 -18.08 2.18 -7.09
N PRO A 96 -19.21 2.07 -6.37
CA PRO A 96 -19.67 3.14 -5.48
C PRO A 96 -18.64 3.55 -4.43
N HIS A 97 -17.90 2.61 -3.83
CA HIS A 97 -16.85 2.93 -2.87
C HIS A 97 -15.77 3.82 -3.48
N PHE A 98 -15.18 3.43 -4.62
CA PHE A 98 -14.11 4.22 -5.24
C PHE A 98 -14.62 5.46 -6.00
N THR A 99 -15.93 5.60 -6.20
CA THR A 99 -16.55 6.86 -6.62
C THR A 99 -16.66 7.84 -5.47
N GLN A 100 -17.03 7.39 -4.27
CA GLN A 100 -17.15 8.23 -3.08
C GLN A 100 -15.80 8.53 -2.42
N TYR A 101 -14.88 7.57 -2.46
CA TYR A 101 -13.54 7.65 -1.90
C TYR A 101 -12.52 7.34 -3.00
N PRO A 102 -12.16 8.32 -3.85
CA PRO A 102 -11.32 8.10 -5.00
C PRO A 102 -9.92 7.63 -4.64
N LEU A 103 -9.40 6.70 -5.44
CA LEU A 103 -7.97 6.41 -5.50
C LEU A 103 -7.22 7.67 -5.93
N ILE A 104 -6.09 7.94 -5.32
CA ILE A 104 -5.28 9.13 -5.60
C ILE A 104 -3.99 8.79 -6.32
N SER A 105 -3.53 7.53 -6.35
CA SER A 105 -2.33 7.12 -7.08
C SER A 105 -2.58 6.90 -8.59
N THR A 106 -1.53 6.52 -9.33
CA THR A 106 -1.64 6.06 -10.72
C THR A 106 -2.60 4.88 -10.91
N LYS A 107 -2.93 4.15 -9.84
CA LYS A 107 -3.94 3.09 -9.84
C LYS A 107 -5.34 3.61 -10.18
N TRP A 108 -5.63 4.88 -9.94
CA TRP A 108 -6.87 5.52 -10.39
C TRP A 108 -7.08 5.40 -11.91
N ILE A 109 -6.01 5.51 -12.71
CA ILE A 109 -6.08 5.31 -14.17
C ILE A 109 -6.49 3.87 -14.48
N GLN A 110 -5.89 2.89 -13.78
CA GLN A 110 -6.23 1.48 -13.99
C GLN A 110 -7.66 1.17 -13.56
N TYR A 111 -8.14 1.78 -12.48
CA TYR A 111 -9.52 1.69 -12.02
C TYR A 111 -10.51 2.24 -13.06
N THR A 112 -10.26 3.45 -13.60
CA THR A 112 -11.19 4.06 -14.56
C THR A 112 -11.31 3.25 -15.85
N LEU A 113 -10.20 2.74 -16.39
CA LEU A 113 -10.21 1.80 -17.52
C LEU A 113 -10.98 0.52 -17.19
N TRP A 114 -10.75 -0.04 -16.00
CA TRP A 114 -11.44 -1.24 -15.55
C TRP A 114 -12.95 -1.03 -15.43
N VAL A 115 -13.42 0.11 -14.91
CA VAL A 115 -14.86 0.44 -14.84
C VAL A 115 -15.49 0.52 -16.23
N GLN A 116 -14.79 1.06 -17.23
CA GLN A 116 -15.26 1.02 -18.62
C GLN A 116 -15.47 -0.41 -19.10
N CYS A 117 -14.51 -1.31 -18.83
CA CYS A 117 -14.64 -2.73 -19.14
C CYS A 117 -15.83 -3.38 -18.40
N VAL A 118 -16.03 -3.08 -17.11
CA VAL A 118 -17.18 -3.58 -16.34
C VAL A 118 -18.49 -3.15 -17.00
N ASN A 119 -18.60 -1.90 -17.47
CA ASN A 119 -19.80 -1.38 -18.12
C ASN A 119 -20.07 -2.02 -19.49
N LEU A 120 -19.02 -2.26 -20.30
CA LEU A 120 -19.12 -3.03 -21.56
C LEU A 120 -19.53 -4.48 -21.32
N MET A 121 -19.09 -5.06 -20.20
CA MET A 121 -19.50 -6.39 -19.78
C MET A 121 -20.96 -6.42 -19.32
N LYS A 122 -21.37 -5.44 -18.51
CA LYS A 122 -22.74 -5.33 -18.00
C LYS A 122 -23.77 -5.13 -19.11
N SER A 123 -23.45 -4.36 -20.15
CA SER A 123 -24.34 -4.11 -21.29
C SER A 123 -24.36 -5.24 -22.32
N GLY A 124 -23.49 -6.25 -22.18
CA GLY A 124 -23.40 -7.35 -23.14
C GLY A 124 -22.70 -7.01 -24.46
N GLN A 125 -22.22 -5.78 -24.64
CA GLN A 125 -21.60 -5.31 -25.89
C GLN A 125 -20.36 -6.11 -26.29
N HIS A 126 -19.60 -6.61 -25.31
CA HIS A 126 -18.44 -7.49 -25.51
C HIS A 126 -18.74 -8.80 -26.28
N ASN A 127 -20.01 -9.17 -26.46
CA ASN A 127 -20.40 -10.33 -27.27
C ASN A 127 -20.37 -10.04 -28.79
N SER A 128 -20.28 -8.78 -29.19
CA SER A 128 -20.09 -8.37 -30.59
C SER A 128 -18.61 -8.19 -30.89
N LEU A 129 -18.20 -8.41 -32.16
CA LEU A 129 -16.81 -8.16 -32.56
C LEU A 129 -16.37 -6.71 -32.30
N PRO A 130 -17.15 -5.66 -32.65
CA PRO A 130 -16.79 -4.28 -32.33
C PRO A 130 -16.64 -4.04 -30.83
N GLY A 131 -17.59 -4.53 -30.02
CA GLY A 131 -17.53 -4.35 -28.57
C GLY A 131 -16.38 -5.13 -27.91
N LEU A 132 -16.03 -6.31 -28.43
CA LEU A 132 -14.84 -7.05 -28.02
C LEU A 132 -13.56 -6.29 -28.38
N GLN A 133 -13.47 -5.73 -29.58
CA GLN A 133 -12.32 -4.91 -29.99
C GLN A 133 -12.17 -3.68 -29.10
N SER A 134 -13.25 -2.96 -28.79
CA SER A 134 -13.22 -1.84 -27.84
C SER A 134 -12.73 -2.27 -26.45
N LEU A 135 -13.24 -3.39 -25.94
CA LEU A 135 -12.80 -3.95 -24.66
C LEU A 135 -11.31 -4.33 -24.69
N LEU A 136 -10.82 -4.93 -25.78
CA LEU A 136 -9.41 -5.28 -25.95
C LEU A 136 -8.50 -4.06 -26.14
N SER A 137 -8.98 -2.97 -26.73
CA SER A 137 -8.23 -1.71 -26.81
C SER A 137 -8.03 -1.09 -25.42
N ILE A 138 -9.05 -1.19 -24.55
CA ILE A 138 -8.92 -0.79 -23.15
C ILE A 138 -7.96 -1.74 -22.42
N TYR A 139 -8.15 -3.06 -22.57
CA TYR A 139 -7.26 -4.09 -22.01
C TYR A 139 -5.78 -3.83 -22.30
N ALA A 140 -5.48 -3.47 -23.55
CA ALA A 140 -4.12 -3.29 -24.02
C ALA A 140 -3.42 -2.09 -23.38
N ALA A 141 -4.17 -1.12 -22.83
CA ALA A 141 -3.64 0.00 -22.06
C ALA A 141 -3.57 -0.28 -20.55
N MET A 142 -4.12 -1.41 -20.08
CA MET A 142 -4.05 -1.80 -18.68
C MET A 142 -2.73 -2.53 -18.37
N ASN A 143 -2.23 -2.36 -17.14
CA ASN A 143 -1.11 -3.06 -16.49
C ASN A 143 -0.09 -3.81 -17.38
N ARG A 144 -0.44 -5.00 -17.88
CA ARG A 144 0.48 -5.92 -18.57
C ARG A 144 0.41 -5.84 -20.10
N GLY A 145 -0.47 -5.00 -20.65
CA GLY A 145 -0.74 -4.94 -22.07
C GLY A 145 -1.41 -6.21 -22.62
N PRO A 146 -1.55 -6.31 -23.96
CA PRO A 146 -2.20 -7.44 -24.59
C PRO A 146 -1.34 -8.70 -24.49
N SER A 147 -1.98 -9.86 -24.30
CA SER A 147 -1.26 -11.15 -24.33
C SER A 147 -0.90 -11.53 -25.76
N SER A 148 0.08 -12.43 -25.93
CA SER A 148 0.45 -12.97 -27.24
C SER A 148 -0.74 -13.57 -27.99
N THR A 149 -1.64 -14.27 -27.29
CA THR A 149 -2.88 -14.81 -27.86
C THR A 149 -3.80 -13.71 -28.39
N VAL A 150 -3.92 -12.59 -27.67
CA VAL A 150 -4.71 -11.43 -28.13
C VAL A 150 -4.09 -10.84 -29.39
N LEU A 151 -2.77 -10.60 -29.39
CA LEU A 151 -2.08 -10.02 -30.56
C LEU A 151 -2.11 -10.93 -31.79
N GLN A 152 -2.10 -12.25 -31.61
CA GLN A 152 -2.25 -13.19 -32.72
C GLN A 152 -3.60 -13.05 -33.43
N HIS A 153 -4.68 -12.81 -32.69
CA HIS A 153 -6.03 -12.68 -33.26
C HIS A 153 -6.38 -11.24 -33.64
N PHE A 154 -5.75 -10.26 -32.99
CA PHE A 154 -5.95 -8.84 -33.19
C PHE A 154 -4.60 -8.13 -33.40
N PRO A 155 -3.91 -8.38 -34.53
CA PRO A 155 -2.55 -7.87 -34.74
C PRO A 155 -2.48 -6.34 -34.86
N ASN A 156 -3.58 -5.71 -35.29
CA ASN A 156 -3.69 -4.25 -35.44
C ASN A 156 -4.39 -3.60 -34.23
N LEU A 157 -4.35 -4.25 -33.05
CA LEU A 157 -4.98 -3.72 -31.84
C LEU A 157 -4.27 -2.44 -31.39
N VAL A 158 -4.99 -1.33 -31.37
CA VAL A 158 -4.48 -0.05 -30.88
C VAL A 158 -4.95 0.14 -29.43
N PRO A 159 -4.04 0.26 -28.45
CA PRO A 159 -4.41 0.60 -27.07
C PRO A 159 -5.05 1.98 -26.97
N VAL A 160 -5.98 2.16 -26.03
CA VAL A 160 -6.48 3.50 -25.70
C VAL A 160 -5.34 4.37 -25.13
N SER A 161 -5.39 5.68 -25.39
CA SER A 161 -4.41 6.61 -24.83
C SER A 161 -4.59 6.72 -23.32
N LEU A 162 -3.47 6.71 -22.58
CA LEU A 162 -3.46 6.92 -21.14
C LEU A 162 -3.29 8.41 -20.85
N PRO A 163 -4.05 8.98 -19.90
CA PRO A 163 -3.78 10.33 -19.43
C PRO A 163 -2.44 10.36 -18.67
N VAL A 164 -1.76 11.51 -18.72
CA VAL A 164 -0.63 11.75 -17.82
C VAL A 164 -1.18 11.91 -16.41
N TYR A 165 -0.69 11.08 -15.49
CA TYR A 165 -1.06 11.20 -14.09
C TYR A 165 -0.51 12.50 -13.50
N THR A 166 -1.36 13.25 -12.82
CA THR A 166 -1.02 14.50 -12.12
C THR A 166 -1.52 14.42 -10.68
N ARG A 167 -0.88 15.14 -9.75
CA ARG A 167 -1.28 15.17 -8.34
C ARG A 167 -2.69 15.76 -8.21
N MET A 168 -3.65 14.97 -7.75
CA MET A 168 -5.08 15.34 -7.65
C MET A 168 -5.50 15.79 -6.25
N PHE A 169 -4.53 15.95 -5.33
CA PHE A 169 -4.79 16.22 -3.91
C PHE A 169 -3.73 17.20 -3.36
N THR A 170 -4.12 18.02 -2.40
CA THR A 170 -3.21 18.91 -1.68
C THR A 170 -2.53 18.15 -0.55
N GLU A 171 -3.31 17.54 0.33
CA GLU A 171 -2.85 16.83 1.52
C GLU A 171 -3.34 15.38 1.53
N LEU A 172 -2.60 14.51 2.20
CA LEU A 172 -2.99 13.12 2.40
C LEU A 172 -3.99 13.02 3.54
N HIS A 173 -5.15 12.42 3.28
CA HIS A 173 -6.09 12.12 4.35
C HIS A 173 -5.45 11.13 5.35
N PRO A 174 -5.49 11.38 6.68
CA PRO A 174 -4.75 10.55 7.64
C PRO A 174 -5.10 9.06 7.58
N TRP A 175 -6.39 8.71 7.55
CA TRP A 175 -6.79 7.30 7.40
C TRP A 175 -6.33 6.67 6.08
N TRP A 176 -6.26 7.44 4.98
CA TRP A 176 -5.74 6.94 3.71
C TRP A 176 -4.26 6.61 3.83
N LEU A 177 -3.50 7.49 4.49
CA LEU A 177 -2.07 7.27 4.76
C LEU A 177 -1.85 5.98 5.56
N THR A 178 -2.61 5.79 6.65
CA THR A 178 -2.56 4.56 7.45
C THR A 178 -2.84 3.31 6.61
N GLY A 179 -3.88 3.36 5.76
CA GLY A 179 -4.21 2.29 4.82
C GLY A 179 -3.07 1.98 3.86
N TYR A 180 -2.50 3.01 3.25
CA TYR A 180 -1.40 2.90 2.29
C TYR A 180 -0.13 2.31 2.92
N CYS A 181 0.11 2.55 4.21
CA CYS A 181 1.25 2.00 4.94
C CYS A 181 1.06 0.55 5.42
N THR A 182 -0.18 0.05 5.53
CA THR A 182 -0.51 -1.14 6.35
C THR A 182 0.27 -2.44 6.06
N LEU A 183 0.74 -2.68 4.82
CA LEU A 183 1.52 -3.90 4.51
C LEU A 183 2.95 -3.64 4.06
N TRP A 184 3.41 -2.40 4.10
CA TRP A 184 4.66 -2.07 3.45
C TRP A 184 5.46 -0.94 4.09
N ALA A 185 4.91 -0.28 5.10
CA ALA A 185 5.75 0.41 6.05
C ALA A 185 6.60 -0.62 6.80
N SER A 186 7.83 -0.23 7.09
CA SER A 186 8.76 -1.01 7.91
C SER A 186 9.12 -0.19 9.14
N PHE A 187 8.98 -0.81 10.30
CA PHE A 187 9.39 -0.29 11.60
C PHE A 187 10.58 -1.11 12.05
N SER A 188 11.78 -0.53 12.00
CA SER A 188 13.03 -1.27 12.20
C SER A 188 13.85 -0.66 13.33
N ALA A 189 14.38 -1.50 14.19
CA ALA A 189 15.38 -1.13 15.17
C ALA A 189 16.60 -2.03 15.01
N LYS A 190 17.80 -1.43 15.04
CA LYS A 190 19.08 -2.13 14.91
C LYS A 190 20.05 -1.62 15.95
N LEU A 191 20.45 -2.52 16.85
CA LEU A 191 21.57 -2.29 17.74
C LEU A 191 22.87 -2.71 17.03
N SER A 192 23.88 -1.86 17.07
CA SER A 192 25.18 -2.13 16.47
C SER A 192 26.30 -1.66 17.38
N THR A 193 27.38 -2.43 17.46
CA THR A 193 28.62 -1.95 18.08
C THR A 193 29.36 -1.07 17.09
N LYS A 194 29.70 0.13 17.51
CA LYS A 194 30.54 1.07 16.77
C LYS A 194 31.73 1.47 17.65
N TYR A 195 32.68 2.20 17.06
CA TYR A 195 33.94 2.56 17.71
C TYR A 195 34.16 4.07 17.63
N ILE A 196 34.62 4.70 18.71
CA ILE A 196 34.92 6.14 18.69
C ILE A 196 36.14 6.36 17.78
N PRO A 197 36.08 7.24 16.77
CA PRO A 197 37.21 7.45 15.87
C PRO A 197 38.50 7.91 16.57
N SER A 198 38.39 8.61 17.71
CA SER A 198 39.53 9.20 18.42
C SER A 198 40.29 8.22 19.32
N ASN A 199 39.63 7.23 19.91
CA ASN A 199 40.25 6.33 20.90
C ASN A 199 39.91 4.85 20.69
N ASN A 200 39.12 4.52 19.66
CA ASN A 200 38.70 3.17 19.30
C ASN A 200 37.97 2.41 20.43
N ASN A 201 37.42 3.12 21.43
CA ASN A 201 36.58 2.48 22.43
C ASN A 201 35.24 2.07 21.80
N PRO A 202 34.70 0.89 22.13
CA PRO A 202 33.41 0.47 21.62
C PRO A 202 32.28 1.25 22.28
N TYR A 203 31.20 1.45 21.54
CA TYR A 203 29.93 1.91 22.06
C TYR A 203 28.78 1.31 21.27
N PHE A 204 27.58 1.33 21.85
CA PHE A 204 26.38 0.82 21.20
C PHE A 204 25.66 1.94 20.46
N SER A 205 25.28 1.69 19.21
CA SER A 205 24.48 2.60 18.40
C SER A 205 23.14 1.92 18.12
N LEU A 206 22.07 2.55 18.58
CA LEU A 206 20.69 2.14 18.32
C LEU A 206 20.14 2.96 17.16
N GLN A 207 19.98 2.32 16.01
CA GLN A 207 19.24 2.87 14.89
C GLN A 207 17.78 2.46 15.00
N HIS A 208 16.89 3.42 14.74
CA HIS A 208 15.44 3.24 14.80
C HIS A 208 14.87 3.99 13.59
N THR A 209 14.31 3.25 12.64
CA THR A 209 13.97 3.80 11.32
C THR A 209 12.59 3.33 10.90
N PHE A 210 11.74 4.30 10.59
CA PHE A 210 10.54 4.10 9.78
C PHE A 210 10.93 4.17 8.29
N THR A 211 10.54 3.18 7.50
CA THR A 211 10.87 3.14 6.07
C THR A 211 9.66 2.81 5.22
N LEU A 212 9.55 3.44 4.05
CA LEU A 212 8.58 3.11 3.02
C LEU A 212 9.26 3.11 1.64
N THR A 213 9.18 2.00 0.92
CA THR A 213 9.78 1.86 -0.41
C THR A 213 8.72 1.62 -1.48
N ARG A 214 8.85 2.30 -2.63
CA ARG A 214 7.98 2.21 -3.81
C ARG A 214 8.73 2.34 -5.12
N MET A 215 8.07 2.04 -6.22
CA MET A 215 8.61 2.25 -7.56
C MET A 215 8.62 3.74 -7.92
N VAL A 216 9.56 4.16 -8.77
CA VAL A 216 9.67 5.55 -9.26
C VAL A 216 8.41 6.02 -10.00
N SER A 217 7.63 5.10 -10.57
CA SER A 217 6.33 5.39 -11.17
C SER A 217 5.28 5.94 -10.18
N GLU A 218 5.55 5.90 -8.87
CA GLU A 218 4.72 6.48 -7.82
C GLU A 218 5.35 7.72 -7.17
N ALA A 219 6.24 8.42 -7.89
CA ALA A 219 6.96 9.62 -7.43
C ALA A 219 6.07 10.65 -6.70
N VAL A 220 4.91 10.96 -7.28
CA VAL A 220 3.97 11.94 -6.72
C VAL A 220 3.46 11.55 -5.33
N ILE A 221 3.15 10.26 -5.11
CA ILE A 221 2.74 9.77 -3.80
C ILE A 221 3.93 9.81 -2.84
N MET A 222 5.12 9.45 -3.31
CA MET A 222 6.34 9.47 -2.50
C MET A 222 6.74 10.89 -2.07
N GLU A 223 6.59 11.90 -2.92
CA GLU A 223 6.80 13.30 -2.56
C GLU A 223 5.77 13.79 -1.54
N ALA A 224 4.48 13.44 -1.69
CA ALA A 224 3.47 13.78 -0.70
C ALA A 224 3.72 13.12 0.67
N LEU A 225 4.20 11.87 0.68
CA LEU A 225 4.59 11.17 1.90
C LEU A 225 5.81 11.81 2.56
N LYS A 226 6.78 12.26 1.76
CA LYS A 226 7.96 12.99 2.23
C LYS A 226 7.58 14.32 2.87
N GLU A 227 6.69 15.08 2.24
CA GLU A 227 6.12 16.31 2.81
C GLU A 227 5.44 16.01 4.16
N PHE A 228 4.59 14.98 4.22
CA PHE A 228 3.86 14.61 5.44
C PHE A 228 4.79 14.20 6.59
N PHE A 229 5.73 13.29 6.34
CA PHE A 229 6.63 12.77 7.38
C PHE A 229 7.82 13.69 7.68
N LEU A 230 7.82 14.92 7.18
CA LEU A 230 8.92 15.88 7.29
C LEU A 230 10.28 15.28 6.90
N ALA A 231 10.26 14.35 5.95
CA ALA A 231 11.39 13.53 5.55
C ALA A 231 12.22 14.20 4.45
N ASN A 232 12.29 15.54 4.45
CA ASN A 232 12.80 16.35 3.35
C ASN A 232 14.24 16.03 2.93
N LEU A 233 15.03 15.39 3.82
CA LEU A 233 16.41 14.96 3.59
C LEU A 233 16.57 13.44 3.29
N TRP A 234 15.49 12.69 3.14
CA TRP A 234 15.53 11.22 3.24
C TRP A 234 14.70 10.47 2.19
N LEU A 235 14.45 11.07 1.02
CA LEU A 235 13.97 10.34 -0.15
C LEU A 235 15.19 9.94 -0.99
N ARG A 236 15.49 8.64 -1.05
CA ARG A 236 16.54 8.08 -1.91
C ARG A 236 15.92 7.44 -3.14
N GLU A 237 16.46 7.77 -4.30
CA GLU A 237 16.18 7.07 -5.56
C GLU A 237 17.29 6.06 -5.83
N ASP A 238 16.92 4.80 -6.02
CA ASP A 238 17.83 3.74 -6.45
C ASP A 238 17.25 3.02 -7.67
N GLY A 239 17.72 3.41 -8.85
CA GLY A 239 17.35 2.84 -10.15
C GLY A 239 15.85 2.94 -10.46
N SER A 240 15.07 1.99 -9.95
CA SER A 240 13.62 1.87 -10.19
C SER A 240 12.77 2.15 -8.95
N GLN A 241 13.37 2.49 -7.80
CA GLN A 241 12.66 2.63 -6.54
C GLN A 241 12.98 3.93 -5.80
N TYR A 242 11.95 4.51 -5.17
CA TYR A 242 12.08 5.51 -4.12
C TYR A 242 11.99 4.85 -2.75
N THR A 243 12.88 5.22 -1.84
CA THR A 243 12.83 4.85 -0.42
C THR A 243 12.78 6.09 0.44
N LEU A 244 11.70 6.21 1.21
CA LEU A 244 11.53 7.18 2.27
C LEU A 244 12.06 6.58 3.58
N SER A 245 12.93 7.27 4.31
CA SER A 245 13.41 6.82 5.62
C SER A 245 13.32 7.93 6.66
N VAL A 246 12.76 7.67 7.83
CA VAL A 246 12.77 8.63 8.95
C VAL A 246 13.42 7.96 10.14
N GLY A 247 14.55 8.51 10.60
CA GLY A 247 15.30 7.96 11.74
C GLY A 247 15.75 9.01 12.76
N ASN A 248 15.44 10.30 12.54
CA ASN A 248 15.63 11.30 13.57
C ASN A 248 14.52 11.14 14.63
N VAL A 249 14.92 10.95 15.89
CA VAL A 249 13.98 10.62 16.97
C VAL A 249 12.90 11.70 17.17
N MET A 250 13.25 12.99 17.05
CA MET A 250 12.29 14.09 17.20
C MET A 250 11.32 14.15 16.03
N THR A 251 11.81 13.90 14.81
CA THR A 251 10.94 13.81 13.63
C THR A 251 10.01 12.60 13.73
N LEU A 252 10.51 11.47 14.22
CA LEU A 252 9.68 10.27 14.44
C LEU A 252 8.56 10.53 15.44
N ASP A 253 8.86 11.21 16.55
CA ASP A 253 7.86 11.59 17.56
C ASP A 253 6.76 12.49 16.97
N GLN A 254 7.16 13.57 16.31
CA GLN A 254 6.26 14.59 15.75
C GLN A 254 5.42 14.09 14.56
N THR A 255 5.86 13.03 13.87
CA THR A 255 5.22 12.55 12.63
C THR A 255 4.74 11.12 12.75
N VAL A 256 5.64 10.14 12.76
CA VAL A 256 5.33 8.71 12.70
C VAL A 256 4.57 8.24 13.93
N LEU A 257 5.08 8.53 15.14
CA LEU A 257 4.42 8.11 16.39
C LEU A 257 3.08 8.83 16.55
N THR A 258 3.09 10.16 16.45
CA THR A 258 1.87 10.98 16.52
C THR A 258 0.79 10.47 15.56
N HIS A 259 1.16 10.20 14.30
CA HIS A 259 0.21 9.74 13.29
C HIS A 259 -0.36 8.35 13.61
N PHE A 260 0.48 7.34 13.86
CA PHE A 260 -0.01 5.97 14.06
C PHE A 260 -0.65 5.74 15.44
N ASN A 261 -0.44 6.63 16.41
CA ASN A 261 -1.19 6.64 17.66
C ASN A 261 -2.61 7.20 17.50
N GLU A 262 -2.77 8.24 16.67
CA GLU A 262 -4.09 8.81 16.37
C GLU A 262 -4.86 7.96 15.34
N TYR A 263 -4.15 7.39 14.37
CA TYR A 263 -4.68 6.58 13.27
C TYR A 263 -4.03 5.19 13.27
N PRO A 264 -4.47 4.29 14.16
CA PRO A 264 -3.80 3.01 14.39
C PRO A 264 -3.84 2.08 13.17
N LEU A 265 -2.69 1.45 12.92
CA LEU A 265 -2.56 0.39 11.93
C LEU A 265 -3.42 -0.81 12.34
N PRO A 266 -4.15 -1.44 11.41
CA PRO A 266 -4.71 -2.76 11.66
C PRO A 266 -3.66 -3.83 11.37
N SER A 267 -3.92 -5.07 11.82
CA SER A 267 -3.15 -6.29 11.52
C SER A 267 -1.80 -6.43 12.24
N SER A 268 -0.99 -7.41 11.81
CA SER A 268 0.32 -7.74 12.37
C SER A 268 1.31 -6.58 12.38
N LEU A 269 1.15 -5.61 11.47
CA LEU A 269 2.01 -4.42 11.44
C LEU A 269 1.78 -3.53 12.67
N ALA A 270 0.58 -3.53 13.26
CA ALA A 270 0.28 -2.82 14.50
C ALA A 270 1.13 -3.34 15.67
N ALA A 271 1.32 -4.66 15.75
CA ALA A 271 2.17 -5.26 16.78
C ALA A 271 3.65 -4.91 16.57
N GLN A 272 4.12 -4.87 15.32
CA GLN A 272 5.49 -4.42 15.01
C GLN A 272 5.69 -2.94 15.36
N PHE A 273 4.70 -2.10 15.04
CA PHE A 273 4.71 -0.69 15.41
C PHE A 273 4.77 -0.50 16.92
N ALA A 274 3.92 -1.18 17.70
CA ALA A 274 3.89 -1.04 19.16
C ALA A 274 5.24 -1.39 19.82
N VAL A 275 5.86 -2.50 19.42
CA VAL A 275 7.20 -2.88 19.93
C VAL A 275 8.25 -1.84 19.53
N TRP A 276 8.19 -1.36 18.30
CA TRP A 276 9.14 -0.36 17.80
C TRP A 276 8.94 1.00 18.46
N GLU A 277 7.70 1.41 18.73
CA GLU A 277 7.35 2.63 19.44
C GLU A 277 7.99 2.67 20.82
N GLU A 278 7.91 1.59 21.60
CA GLU A 278 8.57 1.51 22.91
C GLU A 278 10.08 1.81 22.81
N ILE A 279 10.74 1.30 21.78
CA ILE A 279 12.16 1.54 21.52
C ILE A 279 12.42 3.03 21.23
N VAL A 280 11.57 3.66 20.42
CA VAL A 280 11.70 5.09 20.08
C VAL A 280 11.44 5.97 21.32
N LEU A 281 10.43 5.63 22.13
CA LEU A 281 10.12 6.35 23.38
C LEU A 281 11.28 6.26 24.38
N ILE A 282 11.95 5.10 24.49
CA ILE A 282 13.18 4.98 25.29
C ILE A 282 14.27 5.91 24.75
N ALA A 283 14.47 5.96 23.43
CA ALA A 283 15.46 6.84 22.81
C ALA A 283 15.15 8.34 23.07
N LEU A 284 13.87 8.74 23.04
CA LEU A 284 13.44 10.10 23.38
C LEU A 284 13.72 10.45 24.84
N CYS A 285 13.38 9.54 25.77
CA CYS A 285 13.66 9.73 27.19
C CYS A 285 15.16 9.92 27.43
N LEU A 286 16.01 9.09 26.81
CA LEU A 286 17.45 9.23 26.90
C LEU A 286 17.93 10.58 26.34
N LEU A 287 17.41 11.01 25.19
CA LEU A 287 17.74 12.32 24.61
C LEU A 287 17.38 13.49 25.53
N SER A 288 16.22 13.42 26.18
CA SER A 288 15.74 14.45 27.12
C SER A 288 16.56 14.52 28.42
N SER A 289 17.23 13.43 28.77
CA SER A 289 18.10 13.33 29.96
C SER A 289 19.52 13.84 29.72
N LEU A 290 19.89 14.12 28.46
CA LEU A 290 21.20 14.68 28.09
C LEU A 290 21.21 16.22 28.23
N THR A 291 22.34 16.76 28.68
CA THR A 291 22.58 18.20 28.82
C THR A 291 22.70 18.90 27.44
N ARG A 292 22.47 20.23 27.38
CA ARG A 292 22.49 21.01 26.12
C ARG A 292 23.79 20.90 25.31
N GLU A 293 24.93 20.63 25.94
CA GLU A 293 26.22 20.41 25.25
C GLU A 293 26.31 19.04 24.57
N GLU A 294 25.52 18.08 25.02
CA GLU A 294 25.42 16.73 24.44
C GLU A 294 24.38 16.66 23.30
N GLN A 295 23.70 17.79 23.01
CA GLN A 295 22.61 17.87 22.03
C GLN A 295 23.00 18.42 20.64
N GLU A 296 24.26 18.82 20.42
CA GLU A 296 24.74 19.29 19.11
C GLU A 296 24.87 18.15 18.08
N PRO A 297 24.72 18.43 16.75
CA PRO A 297 24.59 17.40 15.72
C PRO A 297 25.95 16.74 15.42
N LYS A 298 26.37 15.83 16.28
CA LYS A 298 27.41 14.83 15.98
C LYS A 298 26.71 13.48 16.02
N GLU A 299 26.44 12.94 14.83
CA GLU A 299 26.05 11.55 14.55
C GLU A 299 25.63 10.74 15.80
N TRP A 300 24.33 10.74 16.11
CA TRP A 300 23.82 10.25 17.38
C TRP A 300 24.19 8.78 17.65
N ASN A 301 24.93 8.60 18.75
CA ASN A 301 25.39 7.34 19.31
C ASN A 301 25.05 7.38 20.80
N ILE A 302 24.29 6.40 21.29
CA ILE A 302 23.83 6.35 22.69
C ILE A 302 24.88 5.57 23.50
N TRP A 303 25.59 6.25 24.39
CA TRP A 303 26.63 5.62 25.21
C TRP A 303 26.00 4.86 26.37
N PHE A 304 26.23 3.54 26.42
CA PHE A 304 26.05 2.75 27.64
C PHE A 304 27.44 2.30 28.10
N THR A 305 27.86 2.73 29.29
CA THR A 305 29.02 2.15 29.98
C THR A 305 28.55 0.94 30.78
N SER A 306 29.31 -0.16 30.67
CA SER A 306 29.18 -1.37 31.49
C SER A 306 29.29 -1.09 32.98
#